data_AF-K0RJH1-F1
#
_entry.id   AF-K0RJH1-F1
#
_cell.length_a   1.000
_cell.length_b   1.000
_cell.length_c   1.000
_cell.angle_alpha   90.00
_cell.angle_beta   90.00
_cell.angle_gamma   90.00
#
_symmetry.space_group_name_H-M   'P 1'
#
loop_
_entity.id
_entity.type
_entity.pdbx_description
1 polymer ?
#
loop_
_entity_poly.entity_id
_entity_poly.type
_entity_poly.pdbx_seq_one_letter_code
_entity_poly.pdbx_strand_id
1 'polypeptide(L)'
;MSDTPVEDCCASCGKKACGAAKLKTCTACRLVKYCSVDCQRAHRKIHKKACRARAAELRDERLYGQGLERPEDDSCPICTLPIPVPMHENATFTNCCMKKVCHGCTWAVMMRGMHDTCAFCRTPNPKDGAAAIAMTRARVDARDPDAVHFLGDQYNHGDSGLEKDVPRAIELWKEAADLGSVDACYNLGNSYLDGSGVARDEARAVHYLEVAACRGHMGYEGSVKTVEDMYKAGQATKAQYEDALEGYLEATEEMKSPQREVAVYLRARSDELSRAHQTEVYGLEQDLSKNRRIGIEKVEPFCWICLPQPGRLSGTHRSAACVLAGSTRIADAALAC
;
A
#
# COMPACT_ATOMS: atom_id res chain seq x y z
N MET A 1 29.37 -22.51 16.86
CA MET A 1 29.15 -22.65 18.31
C MET A 1 28.57 -24.04 18.52
N SER A 2 29.21 -24.86 19.34
CA SER A 2 28.94 -26.30 19.51
C SER A 2 27.54 -26.56 20.06
N ASP A 3 26.69 -27.25 19.28
CA ASP A 3 25.42 -27.84 19.71
C ASP A 3 25.70 -28.95 20.73
N THR A 4 25.65 -28.62 22.02
CA THR A 4 25.51 -29.63 23.06
C THR A 4 24.04 -30.10 23.08
N PRO A 5 23.77 -31.41 23.11
CA PRO A 5 22.39 -31.89 23.19
C PRO A 5 21.77 -31.40 24.50
N VAL A 6 20.78 -30.52 24.38
CA VAL A 6 20.02 -30.00 25.53
C VAL A 6 19.43 -31.20 26.27
N GLU A 7 19.88 -31.42 27.49
CA GLU A 7 19.47 -32.55 28.32
C GLU A 7 17.94 -32.58 28.49
N ASP A 8 17.30 -33.70 28.12
CA ASP A 8 15.85 -33.89 28.20
C ASP A 8 15.39 -34.14 29.65
N CYS A 9 15.41 -33.06 30.42
CA CYS A 9 15.07 -33.02 31.84
C CYS A 9 13.80 -32.20 32.09
N CYS A 10 13.07 -32.57 33.14
CA CYS A 10 11.97 -31.76 33.63
C CYS A 10 12.48 -30.41 34.15
N ALA A 11 11.97 -29.31 33.60
CA ALA A 11 12.39 -27.96 33.97
C ALA A 11 12.11 -27.59 35.44
N SER A 12 11.24 -28.33 36.13
CA SER A 12 10.93 -28.07 37.54
C SER A 12 11.76 -28.89 38.52
N CYS A 13 12.02 -30.16 38.24
CA CYS A 13 12.60 -31.10 39.21
C CYS A 13 13.88 -31.78 38.73
N GLY A 14 14.36 -31.44 37.53
CA GLY A 14 15.60 -31.97 36.95
C GLY A 14 15.53 -33.46 36.57
N LYS A 15 14.40 -34.15 36.79
CA LYS A 15 14.26 -35.57 36.43
C LYS A 15 14.42 -35.75 34.93
N LYS A 16 15.40 -36.58 34.55
CA LYS A 16 15.58 -37.08 33.17
C LYS A 16 14.38 -37.94 32.79
N ALA A 17 14.02 -37.93 31.51
CA ALA A 17 13.08 -38.91 30.98
C ALA A 17 13.62 -40.33 31.25
N CYS A 18 12.92 -41.11 32.08
CA CYS A 18 13.29 -42.48 32.41
C CYS A 18 12.29 -43.43 31.74
N GLY A 19 12.76 -44.25 30.79
CA GLY A 19 11.94 -45.23 30.08
C GLY A 19 10.85 -44.62 29.18
N ALA A 20 9.69 -45.28 29.09
CA ALA A 20 8.58 -44.91 28.20
C ALA A 20 7.84 -43.60 28.60
N ALA A 21 8.19 -42.97 29.72
CA ALA A 21 7.57 -41.75 30.21
C ALA A 21 8.12 -40.52 29.48
N LYS A 22 7.45 -40.11 28.39
CA LYS A 22 7.79 -38.90 27.63
C LYS A 22 7.46 -37.64 28.43
N LEU A 23 8.42 -36.71 28.52
CA LEU A 23 8.18 -35.38 29.07
C LEU A 23 7.20 -34.61 28.17
N LYS A 24 6.26 -33.88 28.77
CA LYS A 24 5.29 -33.04 28.04
C LYS A 24 5.86 -31.65 27.87
N THR A 25 5.92 -31.16 26.63
CA THR A 25 6.29 -29.77 26.32
C THR A 25 5.21 -28.80 26.79
N CYS A 26 5.63 -27.61 27.21
CA CYS A 26 4.71 -26.51 27.49
C CYS A 26 3.95 -26.14 26.21
N THR A 27 2.62 -26.22 26.24
CA THR A 27 1.77 -25.95 25.08
C THR A 27 1.83 -24.49 24.64
N ALA A 28 2.13 -23.56 25.55
CA ALA A 28 2.19 -22.13 25.26
C ALA A 28 3.49 -21.70 24.57
N CYS A 29 4.66 -22.06 25.12
CA CYS A 29 5.96 -21.57 24.65
C CYS A 29 6.81 -22.62 23.95
N ARG A 30 6.48 -23.91 24.06
CA ARG A 30 7.24 -25.05 23.51
C ARG A 30 8.73 -25.17 23.93
N LEU A 31 9.26 -24.26 24.74
CA LEU A 31 10.67 -24.23 25.19
C LEU A 31 11.00 -25.22 26.31
N VAL A 32 10.05 -25.49 27.19
CA VAL A 32 10.30 -26.25 28.43
C VAL A 32 9.46 -27.51 28.48
N LYS A 33 10.00 -28.54 29.12
CA LYS A 33 9.39 -29.88 29.24
C LYS A 33 9.12 -30.23 30.71
N TYR A 34 8.06 -30.99 30.97
CA TYR A 34 7.62 -31.37 32.31
C TYR A 34 7.28 -32.85 32.41
N CYS A 35 7.63 -33.48 33.54
CA CYS A 35 7.28 -34.87 33.82
C CYS A 35 5.84 -35.04 34.37
N SER A 36 5.25 -33.98 34.94
CA SER A 36 3.90 -33.99 35.49
C SER A 36 3.25 -32.60 35.47
N VAL A 37 1.93 -32.56 35.65
CA VAL A 37 1.16 -31.31 35.77
C VAL A 37 1.59 -30.52 37.01
N ASP A 38 1.97 -31.19 38.10
CA ASP A 38 2.43 -30.54 39.33
C ASP A 38 3.77 -29.82 39.11
N CYS A 39 4.70 -30.44 38.40
CA CYS A 39 5.95 -29.80 38.00
C CYS A 39 5.71 -28.58 37.09
N GLN A 40 4.73 -28.66 36.17
CA GLN A 40 4.34 -27.52 35.36
C GLN A 40 3.75 -26.37 36.21
N ARG A 41 2.90 -26.68 37.20
CA ARG A 41 2.31 -25.68 38.10
C ARG A 41 3.35 -25.02 39.01
N ALA A 42 4.29 -25.79 39.55
CA ALA A 42 5.38 -25.28 40.39
C ALA A 42 6.30 -24.33 39.61
N HIS A 43 6.72 -24.74 38.40
CA HIS A 43 7.62 -23.94 37.57
C HIS A 43 6.95 -22.73 36.90
N ARG A 44 5.61 -22.71 36.81
CA ARG A 44 4.85 -21.60 36.20
C ARG A 44 5.23 -20.24 36.77
N LYS A 45 5.45 -20.13 38.09
CA LYS A 45 5.77 -18.84 38.73
C LYS A 45 7.10 -18.25 38.25
N ILE A 46 8.09 -19.10 37.98
CA ILE A 46 9.44 -18.70 37.55
C ILE A 46 9.44 -18.41 36.04
N HIS A 47 8.77 -19.25 35.26
CA HIS A 47 8.82 -19.20 33.80
C HIS A 47 7.76 -18.28 33.16
N LYS A 48 6.77 -17.77 33.93
CA LYS A 48 5.63 -17.01 33.39
C LYS A 48 6.00 -15.90 32.41
N LYS A 49 7.03 -15.09 32.73
CA LYS A 49 7.44 -13.94 31.89
C LYS A 49 8.06 -14.42 30.58
N ALA A 50 9.03 -15.33 30.64
CA ALA A 50 9.68 -15.91 29.46
C ALA A 50 8.69 -16.74 28.60
N CYS A 51 7.76 -17.46 29.25
CA CYS A 51 6.70 -18.22 28.58
C CYS A 51 5.79 -17.31 27.76
N ARG A 52 5.38 -16.16 28.32
CA ARG A 52 4.54 -15.18 27.63
C ARG A 52 5.26 -14.53 26.46
N ALA A 53 6.53 -14.18 26.62
CA ALA A 53 7.34 -13.62 25.55
C ALA A 53 7.47 -14.60 24.38
N ARG A 54 7.89 -15.85 24.64
CA ARG A 54 8.00 -16.85 23.57
C ARG A 54 6.65 -17.24 22.97
N ALA A 55 5.58 -17.27 23.77
CA ALA A 55 4.24 -17.52 23.24
C ALA A 55 3.76 -16.38 22.33
N ALA A 56 4.22 -15.14 22.54
CA ALA A 56 4.01 -14.04 21.59
C ALA A 56 4.84 -14.27 20.32
N GLU A 57 6.14 -14.53 20.45
CA GLU A 57 7.00 -14.84 19.29
C GLU A 57 6.49 -16.02 18.45
N LEU A 58 6.00 -17.10 19.06
CA LEU A 58 5.42 -18.25 18.33
C LEU A 58 4.10 -17.92 17.64
N ARG A 59 3.34 -16.95 18.16
CA ARG A 59 2.14 -16.44 17.48
C ARG A 59 2.57 -15.57 16.30
N ASP A 60 3.57 -14.72 16.47
CA ASP A 60 4.14 -13.89 15.43
C ASP A 60 4.76 -14.77 14.32
N GLU A 61 5.58 -15.77 14.66
CA GLU A 61 6.14 -16.76 13.72
C GLU A 61 5.05 -17.53 12.94
N ARG A 62 3.91 -17.83 13.57
CA ARG A 62 2.77 -18.47 12.89
C ARG A 62 2.05 -17.49 11.96
N LEU A 63 1.89 -16.24 12.39
CA LEU A 63 1.31 -15.15 11.60
C LEU A 63 2.17 -14.85 10.37
N TYR A 64 3.49 -14.82 10.52
CA TYR A 64 4.43 -14.54 9.44
C TYR A 64 4.85 -15.77 8.62
N GLY A 65 4.59 -16.99 9.11
CA GLY A 65 4.94 -18.25 8.43
C GLY A 65 3.87 -18.78 7.49
N GLN A 66 2.63 -18.28 7.59
CA GLN A 66 1.56 -18.56 6.65
C GLN A 66 1.50 -17.38 5.69
N GLY A 67 2.09 -17.53 4.50
CA GLY A 67 1.95 -16.52 3.45
C GLY A 67 0.46 -16.35 3.14
N LEU A 68 -0.10 -15.18 3.48
CA LEU A 68 -1.45 -14.81 3.11
C LEU A 68 -1.41 -14.43 1.62
N GLU A 69 -2.05 -15.24 0.79
CA GLU A 69 -2.13 -15.01 -0.65
C GLU A 69 -3.10 -13.86 -0.92
N ARG A 70 -2.66 -12.89 -1.72
CA ARG A 70 -3.47 -11.75 -2.13
C ARG A 70 -4.62 -12.25 -3.04
N PRO A 71 -5.84 -11.69 -2.95
CA PRO A 71 -6.90 -11.97 -3.93
C PRO A 71 -6.41 -11.78 -5.37
N GLU A 72 -6.81 -12.68 -6.27
CA GLU A 72 -6.28 -12.78 -7.65
C GLU A 72 -6.43 -11.47 -8.44
N ASP A 73 -7.52 -10.73 -8.20
CA ASP A 73 -7.90 -9.52 -8.94
C ASP A 73 -7.07 -8.27 -8.64
N ASP A 74 -6.25 -8.34 -7.60
CA ASP A 74 -5.41 -7.21 -7.23
C ASP A 74 -3.97 -7.29 -7.79
N SER A 75 -3.67 -8.39 -8.47
CA SER A 75 -2.39 -8.57 -9.14
C SER A 75 -2.49 -8.02 -10.55
N CYS A 76 -1.40 -7.42 -11.03
CA CYS A 76 -1.34 -6.98 -12.41
C CYS A 76 -1.49 -8.22 -13.31
N PRO A 77 -2.44 -8.24 -14.26
CA PRO A 77 -2.71 -9.43 -15.06
C PRO A 77 -1.59 -9.74 -16.07
N ILE A 78 -0.58 -8.86 -16.19
CA ILE A 78 0.57 -9.05 -17.08
C ILE A 78 1.78 -9.64 -16.33
N CYS A 79 2.20 -9.00 -15.22
CA CYS A 79 3.35 -9.47 -14.46
C CYS A 79 3.00 -10.36 -13.27
N THR A 80 1.70 -10.56 -13.02
CA THR A 80 1.13 -11.30 -11.87
C THR A 80 1.65 -10.82 -10.51
N LEU A 81 2.26 -9.63 -10.47
CA LEU A 81 2.73 -9.02 -9.25
C LEU A 81 1.62 -8.18 -8.63
N PRO A 82 1.57 -8.11 -7.29
CA PRO A 82 0.72 -7.18 -6.58
C PRO A 82 0.87 -5.73 -7.10
N ILE A 83 -0.24 -5.10 -7.54
CA ILE A 83 -0.26 -3.66 -7.82
C ILE A 83 -0.05 -2.87 -6.52
N PRO A 84 0.86 -1.88 -6.46
CA PRO A 84 1.07 -1.06 -5.27
C PRO A 84 -0.18 -0.26 -4.86
N VAL A 85 -0.28 0.00 -3.56
CA VAL A 85 -1.36 0.80 -2.96
C VAL A 85 -0.90 2.28 -2.84
N PRO A 86 -1.76 3.25 -3.18
CA PRO A 86 -3.13 3.11 -3.67
C PRO A 86 -3.21 2.70 -5.16
N MET A 87 -4.05 1.71 -5.47
CA MET A 87 -4.07 1.10 -6.83
C MET A 87 -4.51 2.07 -7.93
N HIS A 88 -5.37 3.05 -7.62
CA HIS A 88 -5.81 4.05 -8.59
C HIS A 88 -4.67 5.00 -9.04
N GLU A 89 -3.61 5.13 -8.24
CA GLU A 89 -2.41 5.91 -8.60
C GLU A 89 -1.29 5.05 -9.20
N ASN A 90 -1.42 3.72 -9.13
CA ASN A 90 -0.36 2.78 -9.50
C ASN A 90 -0.76 1.84 -10.66
N ALA A 91 -1.99 1.96 -11.16
CA ALA A 91 -2.51 1.18 -12.27
C ALA A 91 -3.41 1.99 -13.19
N THR A 92 -3.46 1.56 -14.43
CA THR A 92 -4.34 2.10 -15.46
C THR A 92 -5.51 1.15 -15.67
N PHE A 93 -6.73 1.65 -15.52
CA PHE A 93 -7.95 0.96 -15.90
C PHE A 93 -8.23 1.18 -17.39
N THR A 94 -8.68 0.15 -18.11
CA THR A 94 -8.98 0.27 -19.54
C THR A 94 -10.32 -0.34 -19.93
N ASN A 95 -11.14 0.44 -20.63
CA ASN A 95 -12.54 0.14 -20.95
C ASN A 95 -12.74 -1.09 -21.85
N CYS A 96 -11.74 -1.47 -22.65
CA CYS A 96 -11.85 -2.60 -23.57
C CYS A 96 -11.89 -3.96 -22.85
N CYS A 97 -11.31 -4.06 -21.65
CA CYS A 97 -11.19 -5.33 -20.92
C CYS A 97 -11.56 -5.23 -19.44
N MET A 98 -11.87 -4.04 -18.93
CA MET A 98 -12.15 -3.77 -17.51
C MET A 98 -11.05 -4.28 -16.57
N LYS A 99 -9.81 -4.37 -17.06
CA LYS A 99 -8.65 -4.77 -16.24
C LYS A 99 -7.80 -3.57 -15.85
N LYS A 100 -7.33 -3.60 -14.60
CA LYS A 100 -6.32 -2.69 -14.04
C LYS A 100 -4.93 -3.27 -14.30
N VAL A 101 -4.09 -2.52 -15.01
CA VAL A 101 -2.71 -2.92 -15.34
C VAL A 101 -1.76 -1.97 -14.61
N CYS A 102 -0.75 -2.50 -13.90
CA CYS A 102 0.20 -1.63 -13.20
C CYS A 102 0.97 -0.73 -14.18
N HIS A 103 1.29 0.49 -13.75
CA HIS A 103 1.97 1.46 -14.61
C HIS A 103 3.31 0.94 -15.16
N GLY A 104 4.02 0.09 -14.41
CA GLY A 104 5.24 -0.56 -14.90
C GLY A 104 5.01 -1.42 -16.14
N CYS A 105 3.94 -2.21 -16.18
CA CYS A 105 3.59 -3.03 -17.34
C CYS A 105 3.05 -2.18 -18.50
N THR A 106 2.23 -1.18 -18.21
CA THR A 106 1.76 -0.21 -19.23
C THR A 106 2.94 0.50 -19.89
N TRP A 107 3.90 0.98 -19.10
CA TRP A 107 5.12 1.62 -19.59
C TRP A 107 5.99 0.67 -20.41
N ALA A 108 6.19 -0.57 -19.93
CA ALA A 108 6.97 -1.57 -20.66
C ALA A 108 6.38 -1.88 -22.05
N VAL A 109 5.05 -1.86 -22.18
CA VAL A 109 4.35 -1.99 -23.47
C VAL A 109 4.60 -0.77 -24.36
N MET A 110 4.48 0.45 -23.80
CA MET A 110 4.75 1.69 -24.54
C MET A 110 6.19 1.73 -25.09
N MET A 111 7.17 1.31 -24.29
CA MET A 111 8.58 1.26 -24.72
C MET A 111 8.84 0.29 -25.88
N ARG A 112 7.88 -0.59 -26.19
CA ARG A 112 7.91 -1.49 -27.36
C ARG A 112 7.16 -0.92 -28.57
N GLY A 113 6.77 0.36 -28.54
CA GLY A 113 6.08 1.05 -29.63
C GLY A 113 4.56 0.85 -29.68
N MET A 114 3.98 0.22 -28.66
CA MET A 114 2.53 -0.05 -28.58
C MET A 114 1.81 1.04 -27.78
N HIS A 115 1.78 2.26 -28.32
CA HIS A 115 1.23 3.43 -27.62
C HIS A 115 -0.30 3.51 -27.68
N ASP A 116 -0.90 3.07 -28.78
CA ASP A 116 -2.34 3.23 -29.05
C ASP A 116 -3.16 1.95 -28.84
N THR A 117 -2.63 1.02 -28.04
CA THR A 117 -3.29 -0.26 -27.76
C THR A 117 -3.29 -0.55 -26.27
N CYS A 118 -4.34 -1.22 -25.81
CA CYS A 118 -4.41 -1.72 -24.44
C CYS A 118 -3.22 -2.63 -24.13
N ALA A 119 -2.57 -2.38 -22.98
CA ALA A 119 -1.41 -3.16 -22.54
C ALA A 119 -1.73 -4.64 -22.32
N PHE A 120 -2.98 -4.95 -21.96
CA PHE A 120 -3.44 -6.31 -21.67
C PHE A 120 -4.00 -7.01 -22.92
N CYS A 121 -5.15 -6.57 -23.44
CA CYS A 121 -5.83 -7.26 -24.53
C CYS A 121 -5.43 -6.82 -25.94
N ARG A 122 -4.49 -5.86 -26.07
CA ARG A 122 -3.98 -5.31 -27.36
C ARG A 122 -5.04 -4.65 -28.25
N THR A 123 -6.27 -4.50 -27.78
CA THR A 123 -7.33 -3.78 -28.50
C THR A 123 -6.91 -2.31 -28.65
N PRO A 124 -7.10 -1.67 -29.82
CA PRO A 124 -6.83 -0.25 -29.99
C PRO A 124 -7.56 0.60 -28.94
N ASN A 125 -6.89 1.61 -28.41
CA ASN A 125 -7.49 2.52 -27.44
C ASN A 125 -8.65 3.30 -28.10
N PRO A 126 -9.73 3.58 -27.35
CA PRO A 126 -10.84 4.36 -27.88
C PRO A 126 -10.34 5.77 -28.25
N LYS A 127 -10.69 6.22 -29.46
CA LYS A 127 -10.26 7.54 -29.97
C LYS A 127 -11.04 8.69 -29.35
N ASP A 128 -12.25 8.42 -28.91
CA ASP A 128 -13.17 9.37 -28.31
C ASP A 128 -14.03 8.67 -27.24
N GLY A 129 -14.79 9.48 -26.50
CA GLY A 129 -15.70 8.98 -25.47
C GLY A 129 -16.77 8.04 -26.01
N ALA A 130 -17.31 8.30 -27.20
CA ALA A 130 -18.35 7.46 -27.80
C ALA A 130 -17.85 6.04 -28.08
N ALA A 131 -16.62 5.91 -28.60
CA ALA A 131 -15.95 4.64 -28.78
C ALA A 131 -15.69 3.95 -27.43
N ALA A 132 -15.30 4.71 -26.40
CA ALA A 132 -15.11 4.18 -25.05
C ALA A 132 -16.42 3.61 -24.48
N ILE A 133 -17.54 4.33 -24.63
CA ILE A 133 -18.87 3.87 -24.21
C ILE A 133 -19.32 2.64 -25.01
N ALA A 134 -19.04 2.57 -26.31
CA ALA A 134 -19.38 1.40 -27.12
C ALA A 134 -18.65 0.14 -26.62
N MET A 135 -17.37 0.25 -26.27
CA MET A 135 -16.61 -0.83 -25.65
C MET A 135 -17.17 -1.21 -24.28
N THR A 136 -17.51 -0.21 -23.45
CA THR A 136 -18.13 -0.44 -22.14
C THR A 136 -19.47 -1.16 -22.27
N ARG A 137 -20.34 -0.77 -23.22
CA ARG A 137 -21.65 -1.43 -23.43
C ARG A 137 -21.50 -2.91 -23.76
N ALA A 138 -20.53 -3.29 -24.57
CA ALA A 138 -20.25 -4.71 -24.84
C ALA A 138 -19.87 -5.50 -23.57
N ARG A 139 -19.23 -4.83 -22.59
CA ARG A 139 -18.91 -5.43 -21.28
C ARG A 139 -20.10 -5.43 -20.33
N VAL A 140 -20.97 -4.42 -20.40
CA VAL A 140 -22.28 -4.39 -19.71
C VAL A 140 -23.16 -5.54 -20.18
N ASP A 141 -23.24 -5.80 -21.49
CA ASP A 141 -23.98 -6.94 -22.05
C ASP A 141 -23.42 -8.29 -21.56
N ALA A 142 -22.12 -8.34 -21.25
CA ALA A 142 -21.46 -9.48 -20.62
C ALA A 142 -21.64 -9.56 -19.10
N ARG A 143 -22.41 -8.64 -18.50
CA ARG A 143 -22.67 -8.50 -17.06
C ARG A 143 -21.41 -8.32 -16.21
N ASP A 144 -20.44 -7.58 -16.74
CA ASP A 144 -19.23 -7.20 -16.01
C ASP A 144 -19.56 -6.10 -14.98
N PRO A 145 -19.38 -6.32 -13.66
CA PRO A 145 -19.78 -5.37 -12.62
C PRO A 145 -19.06 -4.01 -12.74
N ASP A 146 -17.79 -4.01 -13.10
CA ASP A 146 -16.99 -2.79 -13.26
C ASP A 146 -17.41 -2.00 -14.50
N ALA A 147 -17.85 -2.69 -15.57
CA ALA A 147 -18.39 -2.04 -16.75
C ALA A 147 -19.72 -1.34 -16.48
N VAL A 148 -20.62 -2.00 -15.74
CA VAL A 148 -21.93 -1.43 -15.36
C VAL A 148 -21.72 -0.23 -14.45
N HIS A 149 -20.82 -0.35 -13.46
CA HIS A 149 -20.41 0.76 -12.60
C HIS A 149 -19.85 1.94 -13.39
N PHE A 150 -18.87 1.68 -14.28
CA PHE A 150 -18.26 2.71 -15.10
C PHE A 150 -19.30 3.41 -15.98
N LEU A 151 -20.24 2.68 -16.59
CA LEU A 151 -21.31 3.29 -17.39
C LEU A 151 -22.20 4.19 -16.53
N GLY A 152 -22.51 3.78 -15.29
CA GLY A 152 -23.22 4.60 -14.32
C GLY A 152 -22.49 5.92 -14.06
N ASP A 153 -21.18 5.87 -13.81
CA ASP A 153 -20.35 7.07 -13.61
C ASP A 153 -20.40 8.03 -14.80
N GLN A 154 -20.38 7.50 -16.03
CA GLN A 154 -20.45 8.34 -17.23
C GLN A 154 -21.80 9.08 -17.34
N TYR A 155 -22.92 8.44 -16.99
CA TYR A 155 -24.22 9.13 -16.94
C TYR A 155 -24.32 10.12 -15.77
N ASN A 156 -23.73 9.82 -14.61
CA ASN A 156 -23.76 10.74 -13.47
C ASN A 156 -23.04 12.07 -13.76
N HIS A 157 -21.93 12.02 -14.49
CA HIS A 157 -21.14 13.19 -14.83
C HIS A 157 -21.57 13.84 -16.15
N GLY A 158 -22.18 13.08 -17.07
CA GLY A 158 -22.45 13.55 -18.44
C GLY A 158 -21.19 13.56 -19.29
N ASP A 159 -20.33 12.56 -19.11
CA ASP A 159 -19.04 12.46 -19.77
C ASP A 159 -19.10 11.58 -21.03
N SER A 160 -18.01 11.57 -21.79
CA SER A 160 -17.84 10.70 -22.97
C SER A 160 -18.93 10.84 -24.05
N GLY A 161 -19.53 12.03 -24.15
CA GLY A 161 -20.59 12.33 -25.11
C GLY A 161 -21.98 11.87 -24.69
N LEU A 162 -22.17 11.49 -23.42
CA LEU A 162 -23.49 11.23 -22.83
C LEU A 162 -24.03 12.49 -22.16
N GLU A 163 -25.34 12.68 -22.23
CA GLU A 163 -26.01 13.68 -21.41
C GLU A 163 -26.07 13.20 -19.96
N LYS A 164 -25.94 14.16 -19.03
CA LYS A 164 -26.01 13.87 -17.60
C LYS A 164 -27.41 13.37 -17.22
N ASP A 165 -27.46 12.17 -16.66
CA ASP A 165 -28.68 11.48 -16.22
C ASP A 165 -28.42 10.74 -14.90
N VAL A 166 -28.60 11.46 -13.79
CA VAL A 166 -28.33 10.92 -12.44
C VAL A 166 -29.29 9.78 -12.07
N PRO A 167 -30.62 9.85 -12.32
CA PRO A 167 -31.51 8.72 -12.06
C PRO A 167 -31.07 7.44 -12.76
N ARG A 168 -30.66 7.52 -14.03
CA ARG A 168 -30.13 6.37 -14.76
C ARG A 168 -28.82 5.85 -14.19
N ALA A 169 -27.93 6.75 -13.76
CA ALA A 169 -26.68 6.35 -13.09
C ALA A 169 -26.96 5.52 -11.83
N ILE A 170 -27.95 5.92 -11.02
CA ILE A 170 -28.37 5.19 -9.83
C ILE A 170 -28.87 3.78 -10.17
N GLU A 171 -29.67 3.64 -11.23
CA GLU A 171 -30.16 2.32 -11.66
C GLU A 171 -28.99 1.40 -12.06
N LEU A 172 -28.03 1.93 -12.82
CA LEU A 172 -26.83 1.21 -13.21
C LEU A 172 -25.96 0.86 -12.00
N TRP A 173 -25.77 1.77 -11.05
CA TRP A 173 -25.02 1.45 -9.84
C TRP A 173 -25.72 0.40 -8.97
N LYS A 174 -27.06 0.37 -8.92
CA LYS A 174 -27.80 -0.73 -8.25
C LYS A 174 -27.54 -2.07 -8.92
N GLU A 175 -27.63 -2.11 -10.26
CA GLU A 175 -27.31 -3.31 -11.02
C GLU A 175 -25.86 -3.76 -10.80
N ALA A 176 -24.90 -2.82 -10.83
CA ALA A 176 -23.49 -3.11 -10.58
C ALA A 176 -23.26 -3.62 -9.16
N ALA A 177 -23.92 -3.05 -8.14
CA ALA A 177 -23.86 -3.51 -6.77
C ALA A 177 -24.43 -4.94 -6.61
N ASP A 178 -25.54 -5.25 -7.28
CA ASP A 178 -26.12 -6.60 -7.31
C ASP A 178 -25.21 -7.62 -8.01
N LEU A 179 -24.40 -7.16 -8.97
CA LEU A 179 -23.34 -7.94 -9.62
C LEU A 179 -22.05 -8.04 -8.79
N GLY A 180 -21.96 -7.33 -7.67
CA GLY A 180 -20.83 -7.37 -6.75
C GLY A 180 -19.81 -6.24 -6.89
N SER A 181 -20.10 -5.18 -7.65
CA SER A 181 -19.24 -3.99 -7.73
C SER A 181 -19.21 -3.24 -6.40
N VAL A 182 -18.03 -3.20 -5.78
CA VAL A 182 -17.80 -2.47 -4.53
C VAL A 182 -17.83 -0.96 -4.76
N ASP A 183 -17.22 -0.50 -5.86
CA ASP A 183 -17.19 0.92 -6.23
C ASP A 183 -18.63 1.46 -6.42
N ALA A 184 -19.54 0.64 -6.96
CA ALA A 184 -20.96 0.99 -7.07
C ALA A 184 -21.67 1.10 -5.71
N CYS A 185 -21.40 0.19 -4.78
CA CYS A 185 -21.92 0.29 -3.40
C CYS A 185 -21.48 1.61 -2.74
N TYR A 186 -20.20 2.00 -2.88
CA TYR A 186 -19.71 3.27 -2.36
C TYR A 186 -20.46 4.48 -2.97
N ASN A 187 -20.65 4.49 -4.30
CA ASN A 187 -21.36 5.57 -4.99
C ASN A 187 -22.85 5.64 -4.59
N LEU A 188 -23.51 4.50 -4.41
CA LEU A 188 -24.88 4.44 -3.89
C LEU A 188 -24.98 4.94 -2.45
N GLY A 189 -24.03 4.56 -1.60
CA GLY A 189 -23.94 5.02 -0.22
C GLY A 189 -23.93 6.54 -0.13
N ASN A 190 -23.04 7.18 -0.89
CA ASN A 190 -22.96 8.64 -0.96
C ASN A 190 -24.22 9.26 -1.59
N SER A 191 -24.79 8.66 -2.63
CA SER A 191 -26.00 9.18 -3.28
C SER A 191 -27.21 9.19 -2.34
N TYR A 192 -27.37 8.15 -1.52
CA TYR A 192 -28.42 8.08 -0.50
C TYR A 192 -28.16 9.03 0.68
N LEU A 193 -26.91 9.32 0.99
CA LEU A 193 -26.54 10.29 2.02
C LEU A 193 -26.86 11.73 1.60
N ASP A 194 -26.46 12.09 0.37
CA ASP A 194 -26.62 13.44 -0.17
C ASP A 194 -28.02 13.69 -0.74
N GLY A 195 -28.77 12.63 -1.06
CA GLY A 195 -30.04 12.73 -1.80
C GLY A 195 -29.85 13.09 -3.27
N SER A 196 -28.71 12.72 -3.86
CA SER A 196 -28.39 13.00 -5.27
C SER A 196 -29.04 11.95 -6.17
N GLY A 197 -30.01 12.35 -6.99
CA GLY A 197 -30.73 11.45 -7.90
C GLY A 197 -31.68 10.44 -7.24
N VAL A 198 -31.63 10.33 -5.91
CA VAL A 198 -32.52 9.52 -5.08
C VAL A 198 -32.99 10.32 -3.86
N ALA A 199 -34.13 9.94 -3.30
CA ALA A 199 -34.53 10.46 -2.01
C ALA A 199 -33.49 10.07 -0.95
N ARG A 200 -33.07 11.06 -0.15
CA ARG A 200 -32.13 10.86 0.95
C ARG A 200 -32.65 9.78 1.91
N ASP A 201 -31.77 8.83 2.23
CA ASP A 201 -32.08 7.70 3.10
C ASP A 201 -30.81 7.26 3.82
N GLU A 202 -30.67 7.70 5.06
CA GLU A 202 -29.47 7.47 5.87
C GLU A 202 -29.27 5.98 6.19
N ALA A 203 -30.35 5.21 6.36
CA ALA A 203 -30.26 3.78 6.63
C ALA A 203 -29.73 3.01 5.42
N ARG A 204 -30.21 3.33 4.21
CA ARG A 204 -29.68 2.75 2.97
C ARG A 204 -28.25 3.22 2.70
N ALA A 205 -27.94 4.48 2.98
CA ALA A 205 -26.58 5.00 2.84
C ALA A 205 -25.58 4.19 3.68
N VAL A 206 -25.86 4.03 4.98
CA VAL A 206 -25.01 3.23 5.88
C VAL A 206 -24.87 1.79 5.38
N HIS A 207 -25.97 1.14 4.98
CA HIS A 207 -25.93 -0.23 4.50
C HIS A 207 -24.99 -0.40 3.29
N TYR A 208 -25.10 0.46 2.27
CA TYR A 208 -24.23 0.36 1.11
C TYR A 208 -22.77 0.70 1.42
N LEU A 209 -22.52 1.64 2.34
CA LEU A 209 -21.16 1.98 2.80
C LEU A 209 -20.54 0.85 3.64
N GLU A 210 -21.30 0.17 4.48
CA GLU A 210 -20.88 -1.04 5.20
C GLU A 210 -20.49 -2.14 4.21
N VAL A 211 -21.33 -2.39 3.20
CA VAL A 211 -21.02 -3.38 2.16
C VAL A 211 -19.73 -3.01 1.41
N ALA A 212 -19.53 -1.73 1.08
CA ALA A 212 -18.31 -1.25 0.43
C ALA A 212 -17.06 -1.33 1.34
N ALA A 213 -17.23 -1.13 2.65
CA ALA A 213 -16.17 -1.27 3.64
C ALA A 213 -15.75 -2.74 3.84
N CYS A 214 -16.71 -3.67 3.88
CA CYS A 214 -16.47 -5.09 4.11
C CYS A 214 -16.02 -5.85 2.85
N ARG A 215 -16.61 -5.55 1.68
CA ARG A 215 -16.38 -6.32 0.45
C ARG A 215 -15.35 -5.71 -0.50
N GLY A 216 -14.81 -4.54 -0.16
CA GLY A 216 -13.84 -3.84 -0.99
C GLY A 216 -12.48 -4.51 -1.01
N HIS A 217 -11.89 -4.60 -2.20
CA HIS A 217 -10.51 -5.00 -2.51
C HIS A 217 -9.42 -4.38 -1.62
N MET A 218 -9.72 -3.34 -0.83
CA MET A 218 -8.84 -2.78 0.21
C MET A 218 -9.57 -2.38 1.50
N GLY A 219 -10.88 -2.61 1.59
CA GLY A 219 -11.78 -1.75 2.33
C GLY A 219 -11.70 -0.32 1.78
N TYR A 220 -12.81 0.26 1.33
CA TYR A 220 -12.74 1.66 0.91
C TYR A 220 -12.60 2.50 2.18
N GLU A 221 -11.39 3.00 2.50
CA GLU A 221 -11.14 3.85 3.69
C GLU A 221 -12.14 5.02 3.72
N GLY A 222 -12.48 5.54 2.53
CA GLY A 222 -13.52 6.55 2.36
C GLY A 222 -14.88 6.12 2.89
N SER A 223 -15.28 4.85 2.76
CA SER A 223 -16.57 4.36 3.28
C SER A 223 -16.60 4.38 4.81
N VAL A 224 -15.55 3.87 5.46
CA VAL A 224 -15.46 3.87 6.93
C VAL A 224 -15.45 5.29 7.47
N LYS A 225 -14.70 6.19 6.82
CA LYS A 225 -14.65 7.60 7.18
C LYS A 225 -16.01 8.27 7.03
N THR A 226 -16.73 7.99 5.95
CA THR A 226 -18.10 8.50 5.76
C THR A 226 -19.04 7.97 6.84
N VAL A 227 -18.97 6.68 7.20
CA VAL A 227 -19.77 6.12 8.30
C VAL A 227 -19.38 6.73 9.66
N GLU A 228 -18.09 7.00 9.90
CA GLU A 228 -17.61 7.70 11.09
C GLU A 228 -18.19 9.12 11.18
N ASP A 229 -18.21 9.85 10.07
CA ASP A 229 -18.78 11.19 10.00
C ASP A 229 -20.30 11.17 10.19
N MET A 230 -21.00 10.17 9.64
CA MET A 230 -22.43 9.93 9.91
C MET A 230 -22.70 9.60 11.39
N TYR A 231 -21.81 8.83 12.04
CA TYR A 231 -21.91 8.54 13.47
C TYR A 231 -21.72 9.81 14.32
N LYS A 232 -20.72 10.65 13.99
CA LYS A 232 -20.49 11.95 14.65
C LYS A 232 -21.67 12.90 14.45
N ALA A 233 -22.34 12.85 13.30
CA ALA A 233 -23.53 13.64 13.01
C ALA A 233 -24.81 13.10 13.68
N GLY A 234 -24.74 11.93 14.36
CA GLY A 234 -25.88 11.29 15.01
C GLY A 234 -26.84 10.57 14.05
N GLN A 235 -26.41 10.33 12.82
CA GLN A 235 -27.19 9.71 11.73
C GLN A 235 -26.97 8.20 11.66
N ALA A 236 -25.77 7.74 12.05
CA ALA A 236 -25.44 6.34 12.21
C ALA A 236 -25.39 5.96 13.70
N THR A 237 -25.71 4.71 14.01
CA THR A 237 -25.58 4.16 15.35
C THR A 237 -24.14 3.73 15.64
N LYS A 238 -23.79 3.61 16.93
CA LYS A 238 -22.48 3.10 17.34
C LYS A 238 -22.21 1.69 16.79
N ALA A 239 -23.23 0.84 16.76
CA ALA A 239 -23.13 -0.53 16.24
C ALA A 239 -22.76 -0.53 14.75
N GLN A 240 -23.43 0.30 13.94
CA GLN A 240 -23.12 0.41 12.51
C GLN A 240 -21.69 0.91 12.23
N TYR A 241 -21.20 1.85 13.04
CA TYR A 241 -19.80 2.26 12.96
C TYR A 241 -18.84 1.13 13.35
N GLU A 242 -19.15 0.38 14.42
CA GLU A 242 -18.35 -0.76 14.87
C GLU A 242 -18.32 -1.88 13.81
N ASP A 243 -19.47 -2.19 13.19
CA ASP A 243 -19.59 -3.20 12.14
C ASP A 243 -18.83 -2.78 10.87
N ALA A 244 -18.93 -1.51 10.45
CA ALA A 244 -18.15 -0.98 9.32
C ALA A 244 -16.64 -1.00 9.59
N LEU A 245 -16.23 -0.67 10.82
CA LEU A 245 -14.83 -0.71 11.24
C LEU A 245 -14.31 -2.16 11.31
N GLU A 246 -15.07 -3.07 11.90
CA GLU A 246 -14.71 -4.49 12.02
C GLU A 246 -14.59 -5.14 10.64
N GLY A 247 -15.55 -4.90 9.74
CA GLY A 247 -15.49 -5.41 8.37
C GLY A 247 -14.35 -4.83 7.55
N TYR A 248 -14.04 -3.54 7.71
CA TYR A 248 -12.84 -2.94 7.12
C TYR A 248 -11.57 -3.56 7.69
N LEU A 249 -11.50 -3.77 9.00
CA LEU A 249 -10.36 -4.40 9.66
C LEU A 249 -10.18 -5.84 9.16
N GLU A 250 -11.24 -6.64 9.10
CA GLU A 250 -11.20 -8.00 8.56
C GLU A 250 -10.69 -8.01 7.11
N ALA A 251 -11.25 -7.15 6.24
CA ALA A 251 -10.77 -6.99 4.88
C ALA A 251 -9.26 -6.63 4.86
N THR A 252 -8.83 -5.63 5.63
CA THR A 252 -7.42 -5.23 5.73
C THR A 252 -6.50 -6.33 6.25
N GLU A 253 -6.93 -7.11 7.23
CA GLU A 253 -6.20 -8.26 7.79
C GLU A 253 -6.04 -9.38 6.75
N GLU A 254 -7.10 -9.71 6.00
CA GLU A 254 -7.01 -10.68 4.88
C GLU A 254 -5.98 -10.26 3.82
N MET A 255 -5.73 -8.97 3.70
CA MET A 255 -4.80 -8.41 2.71
C MET A 255 -3.42 -8.04 3.27
N LYS A 256 -3.13 -8.34 4.54
CA LYS A 256 -1.80 -8.10 5.09
C LYS A 256 -0.79 -9.01 4.42
N SER A 257 0.23 -8.37 3.84
CA SER A 257 1.42 -9.04 3.33
C SER A 257 2.62 -8.49 4.11
N PRO A 258 3.54 -9.35 4.60
CA PRO A 258 4.76 -8.90 5.28
C PRO A 258 5.55 -7.89 4.45
N GLN A 259 5.54 -8.02 3.12
CA GLN A 259 6.18 -7.08 2.21
C GLN A 259 5.48 -5.71 2.17
N ARG A 260 4.17 -5.64 2.40
CA ARG A 260 3.41 -4.38 2.51
C ARG A 260 3.67 -3.66 3.81
N GLU A 261 3.73 -4.38 4.94
CA GLU A 261 4.09 -3.78 6.22
C GLU A 261 5.49 -3.18 6.17
N VAL A 262 6.44 -3.87 5.53
CA VAL A 262 7.78 -3.35 5.27
C VAL A 262 7.74 -2.15 4.32
N ALA A 263 6.95 -2.17 3.24
CA ALA A 263 6.85 -1.04 2.32
C ALA A 263 6.19 0.20 2.94
N VAL A 264 5.17 0.03 3.79
CA VAL A 264 4.53 1.11 4.56
C VAL A 264 5.52 1.66 5.59
N TYR A 265 6.23 0.81 6.32
CA TYR A 265 7.28 1.21 7.25
C TYR A 265 8.39 2.00 6.56
N LEU A 266 8.85 1.54 5.39
CA LEU A 266 9.89 2.22 4.61
C LEU A 266 9.40 3.56 4.03
N ARG A 267 8.13 3.65 3.58
CA ARG A 267 7.52 4.92 3.13
C ARG A 267 7.39 5.91 4.28
N ALA A 268 6.82 5.49 5.41
CA ALA A 268 6.70 6.32 6.60
C ALA A 268 8.07 6.85 7.06
N ARG A 269 9.09 5.97 7.05
CA ARG A 269 10.47 6.34 7.36
C ARG A 269 11.09 7.28 6.32
N SER A 270 10.78 7.12 5.04
CA SER A 270 11.20 8.04 3.98
C SER A 270 10.54 9.42 4.16
N ASP A 271 9.25 9.47 4.49
CA ASP A 271 8.52 10.72 4.72
C ASP A 271 8.99 11.42 6.00
N GLU A 272 9.34 10.66 7.04
CA GLU A 272 10.00 11.17 8.24
C GLU A 272 11.38 11.73 7.94
N LEU A 273 12.19 11.05 7.12
CA LEU A 273 13.49 11.53 6.68
C LEU A 273 13.38 12.76 5.79
N SER A 274 12.40 12.81 4.88
CA SER A 274 12.12 13.97 4.03
C SER A 274 11.62 15.16 4.85
N ARG A 275 10.76 14.94 5.85
CA ARG A 275 10.36 15.98 6.81
C ARG A 275 11.53 16.46 7.65
N ALA A 276 12.37 15.56 8.16
CA ALA A 276 13.58 15.91 8.90
C ALA A 276 14.54 16.74 8.03
N HIS A 277 14.77 16.33 6.78
CA HIS A 277 15.60 17.07 5.83
C HIS A 277 15.02 18.45 5.51
N GLN A 278 13.70 18.56 5.30
CA GLN A 278 13.06 19.87 5.16
C GLN A 278 13.24 20.74 6.41
N THR A 279 13.08 20.19 7.62
CA THR A 279 13.23 20.96 8.86
C THR A 279 14.69 21.44 9.05
N GLU A 280 15.67 20.61 8.68
CA GLU A 280 17.09 20.99 8.69
C GLU A 280 17.42 22.07 7.64
N VAL A 281 16.89 21.93 6.42
CA VAL A 281 17.04 22.94 5.36
C VAL A 281 16.41 24.27 5.78
N TYR A 282 15.18 24.26 6.31
CA TYR A 282 14.52 25.48 6.80
C TYR A 282 15.24 26.10 8.02
N GLY A 283 15.84 25.28 8.89
CA GLY A 283 16.69 25.75 10.00
C GLY A 283 17.97 26.44 9.49
N LEU A 284 18.66 25.82 8.53
CA LEU A 284 19.85 26.39 7.90
C LEU A 284 19.55 27.67 7.12
N GLU A 285 18.41 27.74 6.42
CA GLU A 285 17.96 28.95 5.72
C GLU A 285 17.66 30.10 6.69
N GLN A 286 17.04 29.83 7.84
CA GLN A 286 16.83 30.85 8.87
C GLN A 286 18.15 31.34 9.48
N ASP A 287 19.11 30.45 9.71
CA ASP A 287 20.41 30.83 10.25
C ASP A 287 21.29 31.57 9.23
N LEU A 288 21.20 31.22 7.93
CA LEU A 288 21.78 31.99 6.83
C LEU A 288 21.11 33.36 6.69
N SER A 289 19.80 33.48 6.93
CA SER A 289 19.10 34.77 6.90
C SER A 289 19.49 35.70 8.06
N LYS A 290 19.79 35.13 9.25
CA LYS A 290 20.32 35.86 10.41
C LYS A 290 21.77 36.27 10.16
N ASN A 291 22.59 35.41 9.57
CA ASN A 291 23.98 35.72 9.21
C ASN A 291 24.08 36.72 8.04
N ARG A 292 23.08 36.83 7.15
CA ARG A 292 23.05 37.86 6.10
C ARG A 292 22.82 39.28 6.64
N ARG A 293 22.48 39.46 7.93
CA ARG A 293 22.51 40.76 8.62
C ARG A 293 23.89 41.12 9.18
N ILE A 294 24.84 40.20 9.18
CA ILE A 294 26.23 40.45 9.56
C ILE A 294 27.02 40.45 8.25
N GLY A 295 27.28 41.65 7.73
CA GLY A 295 27.76 41.87 6.37
C GLY A 295 28.96 41.01 5.99
N ILE A 296 28.79 40.20 4.95
CA ILE A 296 29.89 39.63 4.18
C ILE A 296 29.62 40.00 2.72
N GLU A 297 30.59 40.69 2.14
CA GLU A 297 30.57 41.27 0.81
C GLU A 297 30.41 40.21 -0.29
N LYS A 298 29.84 40.68 -1.40
CA LYS A 298 29.55 39.98 -2.65
C LYS A 298 30.67 39.01 -3.05
N VAL A 299 30.33 37.74 -3.21
CA VAL A 299 31.08 36.80 -4.05
C VAL A 299 30.29 36.63 -5.34
N GLU A 300 30.91 36.96 -6.48
CA GLU A 300 30.31 36.86 -7.82
C GLU A 300 30.03 35.39 -8.22
N PRO A 301 29.04 35.16 -9.12
CA PRO A 301 28.50 33.83 -9.37
C PRO A 301 29.46 32.93 -10.14
N PHE A 302 29.85 31.81 -9.53
CA PHE A 302 30.55 30.72 -10.22
C PHE A 302 29.62 30.09 -11.28
N CYS A 303 30.09 30.10 -12.52
CA CYS A 303 29.46 29.51 -13.70
C CYS A 303 29.31 27.98 -13.55
N TRP A 304 28.08 27.49 -13.70
CA TRP A 304 27.64 26.10 -13.55
C TRP A 304 27.96 25.22 -14.78
N ILE A 305 29.21 25.24 -15.27
CA ILE A 305 29.62 24.35 -16.37
C ILE A 305 30.96 23.70 -16.00
N CYS A 306 30.89 22.56 -15.32
CA CYS A 306 31.82 21.41 -15.39
C CYS A 306 31.68 20.54 -14.12
N LEU A 307 30.67 19.67 -14.09
CA LEU A 307 30.62 18.54 -13.16
C LEU A 307 31.16 17.28 -13.86
N PRO A 308 32.26 16.65 -13.40
CA PRO A 308 32.72 15.39 -13.96
C PRO A 308 31.81 14.23 -13.51
N GLN A 309 31.29 13.49 -14.48
CA GLN A 309 30.54 12.23 -14.26
C GLN A 309 31.51 11.11 -13.81
N PRO A 310 31.16 10.29 -12.80
CA PRO A 310 32.01 9.19 -12.38
C PRO A 310 31.82 7.96 -13.28
N GLY A 311 32.91 7.47 -13.87
CA GLY A 311 33.06 6.06 -14.23
C GLY A 311 33.03 5.71 -15.72
N ARG A 312 34.21 5.65 -16.34
CA ARG A 312 34.67 4.53 -17.19
C ARG A 312 36.13 4.74 -17.59
N LEU A 313 37.02 3.98 -16.95
CA LEU A 313 38.40 3.79 -17.40
C LEU A 313 38.43 2.66 -18.43
N SER A 314 38.68 2.98 -19.69
CA SER A 314 39.45 2.10 -20.59
C SER A 314 39.78 2.81 -21.91
N GLY A 315 41.08 2.92 -22.21
CA GLY A 315 41.58 2.73 -23.58
C GLY A 315 41.67 3.95 -24.50
N THR A 316 42.82 4.62 -24.44
CA THR A 316 43.61 5.11 -25.58
C THR A 316 43.09 6.20 -26.54
N HIS A 317 43.92 7.24 -26.62
CA HIS A 317 44.28 8.08 -27.78
C HIS A 317 43.54 9.41 -28.09
N ARG A 318 44.40 10.45 -28.12
CA ARG A 318 44.38 11.72 -28.90
C ARG A 318 43.76 12.95 -28.22
N SER A 319 44.66 13.69 -27.58
CA SER A 319 45.05 15.07 -27.90
C SER A 319 43.98 16.01 -28.46
N ALA A 320 43.63 17.03 -27.69
CA ALA A 320 43.42 18.38 -28.19
C ALA A 320 43.81 19.39 -27.10
N ALA A 321 44.83 20.19 -27.40
CA ALA A 321 45.39 21.22 -26.56
C ALA A 321 44.45 22.43 -26.46
N CYS A 322 44.44 23.11 -25.31
CA CYS A 322 44.30 24.57 -25.30
C CYS A 322 44.98 25.19 -24.07
N VAL A 323 46.24 25.58 -24.31
CA VAL A 323 46.92 26.82 -23.90
C VAL A 323 46.64 27.38 -22.49
N LEU A 324 47.65 27.19 -21.64
CA LEU A 324 47.97 27.97 -20.44
C LEU A 324 48.22 29.45 -20.76
N ALA A 325 47.74 30.34 -19.90
CA ALA A 325 48.36 31.66 -19.70
C ALA A 325 48.39 32.02 -18.20
N GLY A 326 49.61 32.09 -17.66
CA GLY A 326 50.01 32.85 -16.46
C GLY A 326 49.81 32.15 -15.10
N SER A 327 50.80 31.44 -14.55
CA SER A 327 51.85 31.93 -13.62
C SER A 327 51.30 32.81 -12.48
N THR A 328 51.50 32.59 -11.17
CA THR A 328 52.46 31.79 -10.39
C THR A 328 52.15 32.02 -8.89
N ARG A 329 52.46 31.04 -8.01
CA ARG A 329 52.51 31.09 -6.52
C ARG A 329 51.12 31.09 -5.85
N ILE A 330 50.75 30.14 -5.00
CA ILE A 330 51.44 29.72 -3.76
C ILE A 330 51.36 28.19 -3.61
N ALA A 331 52.50 27.61 -3.24
CA ALA A 331 52.68 26.20 -2.91
C ALA A 331 52.30 25.91 -1.44
N ASP A 332 52.02 24.63 -1.20
CA ASP A 332 52.24 23.88 0.05
C ASP A 332 51.47 24.28 1.32
N ALA A 333 50.48 23.45 1.66
CA ALA A 333 50.37 22.85 2.98
C ALA A 333 49.31 21.74 2.98
N ALA A 334 49.71 20.53 2.56
CA ALA A 334 49.00 19.30 2.88
C ALA A 334 50.00 18.34 3.50
N LEU A 335 50.00 18.23 4.84
CA LEU A 335 50.41 17.04 5.59
C LEU A 335 50.20 17.27 7.10
N ALA A 336 49.54 16.30 7.74
CA ALA A 336 49.39 16.05 9.17
C ALA A 336 48.23 16.74 9.93
N CYS A 337 47.06 16.09 9.91
CA CYS A 337 46.37 15.48 11.07
C CYS A 337 45.15 14.70 10.60
#